data_AF-A0A1H2QPN9-F1
#
_entry.id   AF-A0A1H2QPN9-F1
#
_cell.length_a   1.000
_cell.length_b   1.000
_cell.length_c   1.000
_cell.angle_alpha   90.00
_cell.angle_beta   90.00
_cell.angle_gamma   90.00
#
_symmetry.space_group_name_H-M   'P 1'
#
loop_
_entity.id
_entity.type
_entity.pdbx_description
1 polymer ?
#
loop_
_entity_poly.entity_id
_entity_poly.type
_entity_poly.pdbx_seq_one_letter_code
_entity_poly.pdbx_strand_id
1 'polypeptide(L)'
;MKTTVLTISLAAAVLVSGCAAPTADRAAQFGPSSGTLSFKENRENDAGMVEQTAALDALMRDIVRNSTIKHAAVGAAVGCGISVLAASDASGCLRAAAAGGVVGAVSGNLAGKREVAQRMELVSANDLVRSIRKSNDQLDGITTHLPQMLAQQQEDVATLNQLKASGAISEHAYDAQLADIRTSRAEVAEALVLSADQAKLAQNNLAEAADQGQTGLEWHIRAIEQMERETLSARSTISLL
;
A
#
# COMPACT_ATOMS: atom_id res chain seq x y z
N MET A 1 -53.25 38.26 -45.19
CA MET A 1 -53.81 39.38 -44.40
C MET A 1 -54.83 38.83 -43.42
N LYS A 2 -54.50 38.79 -42.13
CA LYS A 2 -55.46 38.60 -41.03
C LYS A 2 -54.82 38.97 -39.69
N THR A 3 -55.41 39.98 -39.07
CA THR A 3 -55.62 40.20 -37.61
C THR A 3 -54.41 40.34 -36.66
N THR A 4 -54.10 41.61 -36.42
CA THR A 4 -53.85 42.33 -35.16
C THR A 4 -53.92 41.58 -33.81
N VAL A 5 -52.79 41.64 -33.10
CA VAL A 5 -52.49 41.88 -31.67
C VAL A 5 -53.65 42.13 -30.69
N LEU A 6 -53.73 41.38 -29.58
CA LEU A 6 -53.60 41.91 -28.20
C LEU A 6 -53.46 40.81 -27.13
N THR A 7 -52.59 41.08 -26.17
CA THR A 7 -52.13 40.28 -25.01
C THR A 7 -53.10 40.30 -23.83
N ILE A 8 -53.35 39.16 -23.18
CA ILE A 8 -53.75 39.07 -21.75
C ILE A 8 -53.04 37.86 -21.11
N SER A 9 -52.28 38.15 -20.06
CA SER A 9 -51.60 37.22 -19.17
C SER A 9 -52.57 36.33 -18.39
N LEU A 10 -52.27 35.04 -18.25
CA LEU A 10 -52.85 34.19 -17.21
C LEU A 10 -51.73 33.42 -16.50
N ALA A 11 -51.54 33.77 -15.23
CA ALA A 11 -50.60 33.16 -14.30
C ALA A 11 -51.08 31.77 -13.89
N ALA A 12 -50.21 30.77 -13.98
CA ALA A 12 -50.40 29.48 -13.31
C ALA A 12 -49.52 29.45 -12.05
N ALA A 13 -50.19 29.47 -10.90
CA ALA A 13 -49.60 29.43 -9.58
C ALA A 13 -49.01 28.05 -9.27
N VAL A 14 -47.71 27.99 -8.97
CA VAL A 14 -47.10 26.86 -8.25
C VAL A 14 -47.17 27.23 -6.76
N LEU A 15 -48.14 26.65 -6.08
CA LEU A 15 -48.36 26.84 -4.65
C LEU A 15 -47.25 26.13 -3.85
N VAL A 16 -46.54 26.94 -3.07
CA VAL A 16 -45.72 26.53 -1.93
C VAL A 16 -46.67 26.17 -0.79
N SER A 17 -46.73 24.89 -0.43
CA SER A 17 -47.22 24.39 0.87
C SER A 17 -46.00 23.78 1.57
N GLY A 18 -45.57 24.14 2.77
CA GLY A 18 -46.32 24.61 3.93
C GLY A 18 -45.87 23.70 5.08
N CYS A 19 -45.02 24.24 5.97
CA CYS A 19 -44.59 23.56 7.19
C CYS A 19 -45.82 23.22 8.04
N ALA A 20 -46.04 21.93 8.28
CA ALA A 20 -46.87 21.45 9.37
C ALA A 20 -46.05 20.41 10.14
N ALA A 21 -45.66 20.75 11.37
CA ALA A 21 -45.15 19.78 12.31
C ALA A 21 -46.32 18.88 12.76
N PRO A 22 -46.08 17.58 12.93
CA PRO A 22 -46.66 16.83 14.02
C PRO A 22 -45.60 16.57 15.09
N THR A 23 -46.09 16.69 16.31
CA THR A 23 -45.48 16.45 17.60
C THR A 23 -44.70 15.14 17.71
N ALA A 24 -43.51 15.27 18.28
CA ALA A 24 -42.86 14.36 19.22
C ALA A 24 -43.01 12.85 18.95
N ASP A 25 -42.03 12.31 18.23
CA ASP A 25 -41.36 11.13 18.73
C ASP A 25 -39.89 11.45 18.93
N ARG A 26 -39.41 11.10 20.12
CA ARG A 26 -38.01 11.22 20.55
C ARG A 26 -37.18 10.20 19.76
N ALA A 27 -36.97 10.44 18.47
CA ALA A 27 -35.94 9.74 17.72
C ALA A 27 -34.60 10.27 18.22
N ALA A 28 -33.86 9.39 18.89
CA ALA A 28 -32.54 9.65 19.44
C ALA A 28 -31.69 10.49 18.47
N GLN A 29 -31.40 11.73 18.86
CA GLN A 29 -30.24 12.45 18.36
C GLN A 29 -29.01 11.69 18.83
N PHE A 30 -28.65 10.63 18.12
CA PHE A 30 -27.26 10.25 17.99
C PHE A 30 -26.60 11.40 17.23
N GLY A 31 -26.10 12.39 17.98
CA GLY A 31 -25.13 13.33 17.43
C GLY A 31 -24.00 12.53 16.78
N PRO A 32 -23.29 13.08 15.78
CA PRO A 32 -22.16 12.39 15.16
C PRO A 32 -21.23 11.93 16.29
N SER A 33 -21.22 10.62 16.52
CA SER A 33 -20.46 9.99 17.58
C SER A 33 -19.01 10.36 17.34
N SER A 34 -18.36 10.99 18.32
CA SER A 34 -16.92 11.31 18.25
C SER A 34 -16.08 10.08 17.84
N GLY A 35 -16.56 8.87 18.15
CA GLY A 35 -15.99 7.62 17.66
C GLY A 35 -15.98 7.48 16.13
N THR A 36 -17.05 7.84 15.42
CA THR A 36 -17.11 7.71 13.94
C THR A 36 -16.12 8.64 13.24
N LEU A 37 -15.85 9.81 13.81
CA LEU A 37 -14.82 10.71 13.31
C LEU A 37 -13.41 10.15 13.57
N SER A 38 -13.17 9.61 14.77
CA SER A 38 -11.88 9.00 15.14
C SER A 38 -11.56 7.75 14.31
N PHE A 39 -12.51 6.85 14.06
CA PHE A 39 -12.29 5.68 13.20
C PHE A 39 -12.04 6.06 11.73
N LYS A 40 -12.55 7.21 11.28
CA LYS A 40 -12.28 7.69 9.92
C LYS A 40 -10.85 8.24 9.80
N GLU A 41 -10.42 9.03 10.76
CA GLU A 41 -9.05 9.55 10.84
C GLU A 41 -8.02 8.42 10.97
N ASN A 42 -8.28 7.44 11.84
CA ASN A 42 -7.40 6.27 12.00
C ASN A 42 -7.27 5.48 10.69
N ARG A 43 -8.37 5.30 9.94
CA ARG A 43 -8.33 4.62 8.64
C ARG A 43 -7.50 5.39 7.60
N GLU A 44 -7.50 6.72 7.64
CA GLU A 44 -6.67 7.55 6.77
C GLU A 44 -5.18 7.42 7.12
N ASN A 45 -4.86 7.39 8.42
CA ASN A 45 -3.50 7.15 8.91
C ASN A 45 -3.00 5.74 8.51
N ASP A 46 -3.86 4.73 8.63
CA ASP A 46 -3.56 3.35 8.21
C ASP A 46 -3.28 3.29 6.70
N ALA A 47 -4.08 3.97 5.87
CA ALA A 47 -3.87 4.04 4.43
C ALA A 47 -2.52 4.67 4.08
N GLY A 48 -2.09 5.69 4.84
CA GLY A 48 -0.74 6.27 4.71
C GLY A 48 0.38 5.26 5.00
N MET A 49 0.18 4.33 5.94
CA MET A 49 1.16 3.27 6.21
C MET A 49 1.21 2.21 5.11
N VAL A 50 0.07 1.85 4.55
CA VAL A 50 -0.02 0.97 3.38
C VAL A 50 0.68 1.63 2.17
N GLU A 51 0.48 2.93 1.96
CA GLU A 51 1.17 3.66 0.89
C GLU A 51 2.69 3.71 1.10
N GLN A 52 3.15 3.98 2.32
CA GLN A 52 4.58 3.99 2.66
C GLN A 52 5.24 2.62 2.45
N THR A 53 4.56 1.53 2.79
CA THR A 53 5.07 0.18 2.55
C THR A 53 5.05 -0.20 1.08
N ALA A 54 4.06 0.24 0.30
CA ALA A 54 4.06 0.10 -1.15
C ALA A 54 5.21 0.89 -1.82
N ALA A 55 5.53 2.08 -1.28
CA ALA A 55 6.68 2.86 -1.73
C ALA A 55 8.01 2.16 -1.42
N LEU A 56 8.14 1.52 -0.26
CA LEU A 56 9.30 0.70 0.08
C LEU A 56 9.47 -0.46 -0.92
N ASP A 57 8.39 -1.18 -1.25
CA ASP A 57 8.42 -2.26 -2.25
C ASP A 57 8.92 -1.75 -3.61
N ALA A 58 8.45 -0.59 -4.08
CA ALA A 58 8.92 0.01 -5.33
C ALA A 58 10.43 0.34 -5.29
N LEU A 59 10.93 0.87 -4.17
CA LEU A 59 12.34 1.18 -3.99
C LEU A 59 13.22 -0.08 -3.90
N MET A 60 12.72 -1.15 -3.29
CA MET A 60 13.39 -2.45 -3.23
C MET A 60 13.47 -3.12 -4.60
N ARG A 61 12.44 -2.98 -5.45
CA ARG A 61 12.51 -3.40 -6.86
C ARG A 61 13.58 -2.64 -7.64
N ASP A 62 13.76 -1.35 -7.35
CA ASP A 62 14.85 -0.57 -7.95
C ASP A 62 16.22 -1.08 -7.49
N ILE A 63 16.37 -1.52 -6.24
CA ILE A 63 17.60 -2.18 -5.76
C ILE A 63 17.84 -3.50 -6.52
N VAL A 64 16.81 -4.33 -6.69
CA VAL A 64 16.91 -5.58 -7.47
C VAL A 64 17.34 -5.28 -8.90
N ARG A 65 16.69 -4.31 -9.56
CA ARG A 65 17.03 -3.90 -10.92
C ARG A 65 18.45 -3.36 -11.02
N ASN A 66 18.87 -2.53 -10.06
CA ASN A 66 20.18 -1.92 -10.05
C ASN A 66 21.30 -2.87 -9.63
N SER A 67 20.99 -3.94 -8.89
CA SER A 67 21.92 -5.02 -8.50
C SER A 67 22.06 -6.10 -9.57
N THR A 68 21.11 -6.19 -10.50
CA THR A 68 21.13 -7.17 -11.59
C THR A 68 22.26 -6.86 -12.57
N ILE A 69 23.05 -7.89 -12.91
CA ILE A 69 24.09 -7.80 -13.93
C ILE A 69 23.46 -7.44 -15.28
N LYS A 70 24.05 -6.46 -16.00
CA LYS A 70 23.55 -5.87 -17.27
C LYS A 70 23.19 -6.85 -18.42
N HIS A 71 23.42 -8.15 -18.25
CA HIS A 71 23.12 -9.21 -19.23
C HIS A 71 22.32 -10.39 -18.65
N ALA A 72 22.00 -10.38 -17.35
CA ALA A 72 21.15 -11.38 -16.73
C ALA A 72 19.67 -11.04 -17.04
N ALA A 73 18.97 -11.96 -17.70
CA ALA A 73 17.53 -11.84 -17.87
C ALA A 73 16.85 -12.14 -16.52
N VAL A 74 16.33 -11.11 -15.86
CA VAL A 74 15.51 -11.29 -14.65
C VAL A 74 14.14 -11.78 -15.09
N GLY A 75 13.86 -13.05 -14.83
CA GLY A 75 12.48 -13.53 -14.81
C GLY A 75 11.76 -12.85 -13.64
N ALA A 76 10.63 -12.19 -13.91
CA ALA A 76 9.79 -11.61 -12.88
C ALA A 76 9.27 -12.74 -11.97
N ALA A 77 9.94 -12.98 -10.85
CA ALA A 77 9.58 -14.05 -9.92
C ALA A 77 9.58 -13.57 -8.46
N VAL A 78 9.25 -12.29 -8.22
CA VAL A 78 8.79 -11.81 -6.91
C VAL A 78 7.57 -10.95 -7.18
N GLY A 79 6.40 -11.59 -7.28
CA GLY A 79 5.17 -10.94 -7.70
C GLY A 79 3.92 -11.65 -7.21
N CYS A 80 3.46 -11.23 -6.04
CA CYS A 80 2.07 -11.20 -5.59
C CYS A 80 2.07 -10.05 -4.58
N GLY A 81 1.33 -8.95 -4.64
CA GLY A 81 0.30 -8.47 -5.54
C GLY A 81 -0.56 -7.54 -4.70
N ILE A 82 -0.28 -6.22 -4.69
CA ILE A 82 -1.05 -5.25 -3.90
C ILE A 82 -2.46 -5.19 -4.49
N SER A 83 -3.41 -5.91 -3.90
CA SER A 83 -4.80 -5.82 -4.30
C SER A 83 -5.43 -4.61 -3.62
N VAL A 84 -5.53 -3.51 -4.36
CA VAL A 84 -6.50 -2.46 -4.07
C VAL A 84 -7.90 -3.07 -4.22
N LEU A 85 -8.54 -3.40 -3.11
CA LEU A 85 -9.97 -3.72 -3.09
C LEU A 85 -10.69 -2.80 -2.11
N ALA A 86 -11.00 -1.61 -2.61
CA ALA A 86 -12.22 -0.93 -2.21
C ALA A 86 -13.40 -1.67 -2.88
N ALA A 87 -14.03 -2.61 -2.17
CA ALA A 87 -15.49 -2.87 -2.19
C ALA A 87 -15.83 -4.17 -1.44
N SER A 88 -16.94 -4.10 -0.72
CA SER A 88 -17.50 -5.08 0.20
C SER A 88 -17.60 -6.52 -0.34
N ASP A 89 -17.48 -7.44 0.62
CA ASP A 89 -17.67 -8.90 0.56
C ASP A 89 -16.48 -9.75 0.08
N ALA A 90 -15.73 -10.20 1.08
CA ALA A 90 -15.23 -11.56 1.31
C ALA A 90 -14.43 -12.27 0.19
N SER A 91 -13.22 -12.70 0.59
CA SER A 91 -12.35 -13.70 -0.05
C SER A 91 -11.71 -13.29 -1.39
N GLY A 92 -10.54 -12.66 -1.32
CA GLY A 92 -9.96 -12.02 -2.51
C GLY A 92 -8.43 -11.92 -2.64
N CYS A 93 -7.61 -12.57 -1.80
CA CYS A 93 -6.16 -12.66 -2.03
C CYS A 93 -5.79 -13.39 -3.35
N LEU A 94 -6.78 -13.89 -4.08
CA LEU A 94 -6.65 -14.65 -5.33
C LEU A 94 -6.94 -13.86 -6.61
N ARG A 95 -7.40 -12.61 -6.55
CA ARG A 95 -7.81 -11.87 -7.78
C ARG A 95 -6.83 -10.83 -8.31
N ALA A 96 -5.77 -10.45 -7.59
CA ALA A 96 -4.69 -9.63 -8.15
C ALA A 96 -3.64 -10.44 -8.92
N ALA A 97 -3.61 -11.78 -8.77
CA ALA A 97 -2.70 -12.66 -9.51
C ALA A 97 -3.16 -12.98 -10.96
N ALA A 98 -4.39 -12.61 -11.35
CA ALA A 98 -4.99 -13.09 -12.61
C ALA A 98 -4.87 -12.14 -13.82
N ALA A 99 -4.24 -10.96 -13.69
CA ALA A 99 -4.11 -9.98 -14.79
C ALA A 99 -2.66 -9.59 -15.15
N GLY A 100 -1.66 -10.31 -14.62
CA GLY A 100 -0.23 -10.04 -14.87
C GLY A 100 0.53 -11.23 -15.45
N GLY A 101 -0.13 -12.05 -16.28
CA GLY A 101 0.51 -13.14 -17.01
C GLY A 101 1.28 -12.64 -18.23
N VAL A 102 2.55 -13.05 -18.33
CA VAL A 102 3.42 -13.12 -19.52
C VAL A 102 3.62 -11.84 -20.36
N VAL A 103 4.75 -11.17 -20.11
CA VAL A 103 5.67 -10.73 -21.18
C VAL A 103 7.10 -11.11 -20.78
N GLY A 104 7.49 -12.32 -21.16
CA GLY A 104 8.89 -12.73 -21.16
C GLY A 104 9.57 -12.29 -22.46
N ALA A 105 10.82 -11.83 -22.31
CA ALA A 105 11.82 -11.58 -23.35
C ALA A 105 11.44 -10.69 -24.55
N VAL A 106 11.93 -9.45 -24.53
CA VAL A 106 12.53 -8.87 -25.75
C VAL A 106 13.99 -8.57 -25.44
N SER A 107 14.84 -9.51 -25.80
CA SER A 107 16.27 -9.27 -26.02
C SER A 107 16.41 -8.20 -27.10
N GLY A 108 16.89 -7.02 -26.70
CA GLY A 108 17.20 -5.91 -27.60
C GLY A 108 18.61 -5.41 -27.35
N ASN A 109 19.52 -5.78 -28.26
CA ASN A 109 20.88 -5.27 -28.46
C ASN A 109 22.04 -5.96 -27.71
N LEU A 110 22.34 -7.18 -28.16
CA LEU A 110 23.65 -7.81 -28.02
C LEU A 110 24.53 -7.41 -29.21
N ALA A 111 25.00 -6.15 -29.26
CA ALA A 111 26.01 -5.73 -30.23
C ALA A 111 26.80 -4.50 -29.72
N GLY A 112 27.99 -4.73 -29.18
CA GLY A 112 28.90 -3.62 -28.91
C GLY A 112 30.15 -3.91 -28.07
N LYS A 113 31.08 -4.71 -28.61
CA LYS A 113 32.55 -4.68 -28.35
C LYS A 113 33.01 -5.10 -26.93
N ARG A 114 33.53 -6.32 -26.76
CA ARG A 114 34.99 -6.61 -26.71
C ARG A 114 35.88 -5.37 -26.63
N GLU A 115 36.71 -5.35 -25.59
CA GLU A 115 37.84 -4.44 -25.34
C GLU A 115 37.53 -3.27 -24.42
N VAL A 116 37.42 -3.55 -23.11
CA VAL A 116 38.25 -2.84 -22.14
C VAL A 116 38.54 -3.70 -20.91
N ALA A 117 39.82 -3.95 -20.63
CA ALA A 117 40.32 -4.34 -19.31
C ALA A 117 40.27 -3.17 -18.30
N GLN A 118 39.26 -2.29 -18.42
CA GLN A 118 39.02 -1.17 -17.49
C GLN A 118 37.73 -1.51 -16.73
N ARG A 119 37.91 -1.83 -15.45
CA ARG A 119 36.88 -1.86 -14.39
C ARG A 119 35.53 -2.40 -14.87
N MET A 120 35.36 -3.72 -14.80
CA MET A 120 34.07 -4.37 -15.06
C MET A 120 33.03 -3.88 -14.03
N GLU A 121 32.31 -2.83 -14.39
CA GLU A 121 31.13 -2.35 -13.65
C GLU A 121 29.91 -3.10 -14.20
N LEU A 122 29.75 -4.34 -13.73
CA LEU A 122 28.61 -5.22 -14.03
C LEU A 122 27.32 -4.63 -13.48
N VAL A 123 27.43 -3.90 -12.37
CA VAL A 123 26.35 -3.33 -11.55
C VAL A 123 26.67 -1.87 -11.21
N SER A 124 25.70 -0.95 -11.34
CA SER A 124 25.91 0.50 -11.05
C SER A 124 26.00 0.77 -9.55
N ALA A 125 27.21 0.97 -9.04
CA ALA A 125 27.42 1.15 -7.60
C ALA A 125 26.79 2.46 -7.07
N ASN A 126 26.77 3.51 -7.90
CA ASN A 126 26.23 4.83 -7.53
C ASN A 126 24.69 4.82 -7.46
N ASP A 127 24.04 4.19 -8.43
CA ASP A 127 22.57 4.06 -8.41
C ASP A 127 22.14 3.19 -7.24
N LEU A 128 22.91 2.15 -6.94
CA LEU A 128 22.68 1.28 -5.80
C LEU A 128 22.80 2.02 -4.46
N VAL A 129 23.80 2.88 -4.26
CA VAL A 129 23.91 3.73 -3.04
C VAL A 129 22.66 4.60 -2.88
N ARG A 130 22.19 5.21 -3.97
CA ARG A 130 21.02 6.10 -3.93
C ARG A 130 19.75 5.31 -3.60
N SER A 131 19.54 4.16 -4.23
CA SER A 131 18.39 3.30 -3.96
C SER A 131 18.41 2.75 -2.54
N ILE A 132 19.58 2.33 -2.04
CA ILE A 132 19.76 1.88 -0.64
C ILE A 132 19.41 3.01 0.34
N ARG A 133 19.94 4.23 0.13
CA ARG A 133 19.63 5.35 1.04
C ARG A 133 18.14 5.65 1.09
N LYS A 134 17.48 5.75 -0.07
CA LYS A 134 16.03 6.01 -0.12
C LYS A 134 15.22 4.89 0.53
N SER A 135 15.62 3.63 0.30
CA SER A 135 14.94 2.48 0.91
C SER A 135 15.11 2.46 2.42
N ASN A 136 16.30 2.79 2.93
CA ASN A 136 16.55 2.96 4.36
C ASN A 136 15.70 4.08 4.95
N ASP A 137 15.67 5.26 4.31
CA ASP A 137 14.87 6.39 4.80
C ASP A 137 13.37 6.01 4.86
N GLN A 138 12.88 5.26 3.87
CA GLN A 138 11.50 4.78 3.84
C GLN A 138 11.24 3.71 4.92
N LEU A 139 12.16 2.77 5.11
CA LEU A 139 12.07 1.71 6.12
C LEU A 139 12.16 2.29 7.55
N ASP A 140 12.97 3.32 7.77
CA ASP A 140 13.06 4.06 9.04
C ASP A 140 11.72 4.73 9.39
N GLY A 141 11.06 5.35 8.41
CA GLY A 141 9.71 5.88 8.56
C GLY A 141 8.71 4.80 8.97
N ILE A 142 8.70 3.66 8.26
CA ILE A 142 7.79 2.54 8.57
C ILE A 142 8.08 2.00 9.97
N THR A 143 9.33 1.72 10.32
CA THR A 143 9.69 1.13 11.63
C THR A 143 9.42 2.08 12.80
N THR A 144 9.48 3.40 12.56
CA THR A 144 9.14 4.42 13.56
C THR A 144 7.63 4.52 13.81
N HIS A 145 6.82 4.46 12.74
CA HIS A 145 5.38 4.72 12.83
C HIS A 145 4.51 3.46 12.99
N LEU A 146 5.00 2.29 12.55
CA LEU A 146 4.28 1.03 12.64
C LEU A 146 3.84 0.68 14.07
N PRO A 147 4.68 0.81 15.13
CA PRO A 147 4.25 0.51 16.49
C PRO A 147 3.09 1.38 16.97
N GLN A 148 3.08 2.65 16.58
CA GLN A 148 2.00 3.59 16.92
C GLN A 148 0.69 3.20 16.23
N MET A 149 0.74 2.85 14.94
CA MET A 149 -0.43 2.36 14.20
C MET A 149 -1.00 1.09 14.84
N LEU A 150 -0.14 0.11 15.18
CA LEU A 150 -0.58 -1.14 15.81
C LEU A 150 -1.22 -0.92 17.18
N ALA A 151 -0.67 0.00 17.98
CA ALA A 151 -1.23 0.38 19.27
C ALA A 151 -2.61 1.05 19.11
N GLN A 152 -2.73 1.99 18.17
CA GLN A 152 -4.00 2.66 17.87
C GLN A 152 -5.07 1.65 17.43
N GLN A 153 -4.73 0.76 16.50
CA GLN A 153 -5.64 -0.30 16.06
C GLN A 153 -6.04 -1.25 17.19
N GLN A 154 -5.17 -1.47 18.19
CA GLN A 154 -5.51 -2.29 19.35
C GLN A 154 -6.55 -1.61 20.27
N GLU A 155 -6.46 -0.29 20.42
CA GLU A 155 -7.46 0.53 21.13
C GLU A 155 -8.78 0.57 20.36
N ASP A 156 -8.72 0.66 19.04
CA ASP A 156 -9.90 0.62 18.17
C ASP A 156 -10.65 -0.70 18.33
N VAL A 157 -9.95 -1.84 18.34
CA VAL A 157 -10.56 -3.16 18.59
C VAL A 157 -11.19 -3.24 19.98
N ALA A 158 -10.54 -2.69 21.01
CA ALA A 158 -11.10 -2.64 22.36
C ALA A 158 -12.41 -1.80 22.40
N THR A 159 -12.42 -0.66 21.71
CA THR A 159 -13.58 0.22 21.58
C THR A 159 -14.71 -0.46 20.82
N LEU A 160 -14.40 -1.13 19.70
CA LEU A 160 -15.38 -1.91 18.92
C LEU A 160 -16.03 -3.01 19.76
N ASN A 161 -15.25 -3.70 20.60
CA ASN A 161 -15.79 -4.71 21.52
C ASN A 161 -16.78 -4.11 22.52
N GLN A 162 -16.49 -2.93 23.07
CA GLN A 162 -17.41 -2.24 23.99
C GLN A 162 -18.70 -1.77 23.29
N LEU A 163 -18.58 -1.24 22.07
CA LEU A 163 -19.74 -0.84 21.27
C LEU A 163 -20.61 -2.03 20.89
N LYS A 164 -20.01 -3.19 20.56
CA LYS A 164 -20.75 -4.44 20.30
C LYS A 164 -21.46 -4.91 21.56
N ALA A 165 -20.76 -4.95 22.70
CA ALA A 165 -21.31 -5.42 23.97
C ALA A 165 -22.46 -4.54 24.50
N SER A 166 -22.43 -3.23 24.24
CA SER A 166 -23.50 -2.31 24.59
C SER A 166 -24.68 -2.30 23.60
N GLY A 167 -24.58 -3.04 22.49
CA GLY A 167 -25.58 -3.03 21.41
C GLY A 167 -25.60 -1.75 20.59
N ALA A 168 -24.60 -0.87 20.76
CA ALA A 168 -24.48 0.38 20.01
C ALA A 168 -24.13 0.15 18.53
N ILE A 169 -23.48 -0.97 18.21
CA ILE A 169 -23.24 -1.45 16.84
C ILE A 169 -23.76 -2.88 16.68
N SER A 170 -24.15 -3.23 15.46
CA SER A 170 -24.50 -4.61 15.12
C SER A 170 -23.24 -5.48 15.05
N GLU A 171 -23.42 -6.80 15.18
CA GLU A 171 -22.35 -7.77 14.96
C GLU A 171 -21.72 -7.61 13.56
N HIS A 172 -22.54 -7.44 12.53
CA HIS A 172 -22.05 -7.19 11.18
C HIS A 172 -21.18 -5.92 11.07
N ALA A 173 -21.57 -4.83 11.74
CA ALA A 173 -20.78 -3.59 11.73
C ALA A 173 -19.47 -3.72 12.50
N TYR A 174 -19.44 -4.55 13.55
CA TYR A 174 -18.22 -4.93 14.25
C TYR A 174 -17.29 -5.76 13.35
N ASP A 175 -17.82 -6.81 12.73
CA ASP A 175 -17.04 -7.73 11.89
C ASP A 175 -16.43 -7.01 10.68
N ALA A 176 -17.19 -6.10 10.05
CA ALA A 176 -16.70 -5.28 8.95
C ALA A 176 -15.51 -4.39 9.37
N GLN A 177 -15.59 -3.72 10.52
CA GLN A 177 -14.49 -2.87 11.00
C GLN A 177 -13.28 -3.67 11.46
N LEU A 178 -13.49 -4.84 12.08
CA LEU A 178 -12.40 -5.74 12.43
C LEU A 178 -11.71 -6.29 11.17
N ALA A 179 -12.48 -6.60 10.12
CA ALA A 179 -11.93 -7.03 8.84
C ALA A 179 -11.06 -5.94 8.20
N ASP A 180 -11.47 -4.67 8.23
CA ASP A 180 -10.67 -3.54 7.72
C ASP A 180 -9.29 -3.47 8.42
N ILE A 181 -9.26 -3.55 9.75
CA ILE A 181 -8.02 -3.53 10.55
C ILE A 181 -7.11 -4.72 10.17
N ARG A 182 -7.70 -5.92 10.06
CA ARG A 182 -6.96 -7.13 9.67
C ARG A 182 -6.37 -7.02 8.27
N THR A 183 -7.13 -6.49 7.32
CA THR A 183 -6.69 -6.27 5.95
C THR A 183 -5.49 -5.30 5.92
N SER A 184 -5.61 -4.15 6.58
CA SER A 184 -4.50 -3.17 6.65
C SER A 184 -3.22 -3.80 7.22
N ARG A 185 -3.33 -4.55 8.33
CA ARG A 185 -2.19 -5.26 8.91
C ARG A 185 -1.60 -6.32 7.98
N ALA A 186 -2.45 -7.04 7.26
CA ALA A 186 -2.01 -8.05 6.30
C ALA A 186 -1.26 -7.43 5.12
N GLU A 187 -1.75 -6.31 4.57
CA GLU A 187 -1.12 -5.58 3.47
C GLU A 187 0.27 -5.07 3.85
N VAL A 188 0.39 -4.44 5.02
CA VAL A 188 1.69 -3.98 5.55
C VAL A 188 2.64 -5.17 5.78
N ALA A 189 2.15 -6.27 6.39
CA ALA A 189 2.97 -7.45 6.63
C ALA A 189 3.46 -8.12 5.34
N GLU A 190 2.60 -8.22 4.32
CA GLU A 190 2.94 -8.78 3.01
C GLU A 190 3.97 -7.91 2.28
N ALA A 191 3.77 -6.59 2.25
CA ALA A 191 4.72 -5.66 1.65
C ALA A 191 6.11 -5.74 2.29
N LEU A 192 6.18 -5.92 3.61
CA LEU A 192 7.43 -6.16 4.33
C LEU A 192 8.05 -7.52 3.94
N VAL A 193 7.29 -8.61 3.86
CA VAL A 193 7.85 -9.90 3.38
C VAL A 193 8.42 -9.77 1.96
N LEU A 194 7.69 -9.15 1.04
CA LEU A 194 8.15 -8.94 -0.34
C LEU A 194 9.42 -8.10 -0.41
N SER A 195 9.50 -7.06 0.41
CA SER A 195 10.69 -6.21 0.52
C SER A 195 11.90 -7.00 1.02
N ALA A 196 11.71 -7.93 1.97
CA ALA A 196 12.77 -8.82 2.43
C ALA A 196 13.22 -9.81 1.35
N ASP A 197 12.29 -10.42 0.61
CA ASP A 197 12.61 -11.32 -0.51
C ASP A 197 13.39 -10.61 -1.62
N GLN A 198 13.01 -9.36 -1.93
CA GLN A 198 13.71 -8.51 -2.89
C GLN A 198 15.11 -8.12 -2.40
N ALA A 199 15.26 -7.79 -1.12
CA ALA A 199 16.57 -7.56 -0.52
C ALA A 199 17.45 -8.83 -0.62
N LYS A 200 16.87 -10.01 -0.41
CA LYS A 200 17.60 -11.28 -0.56
C LYS A 200 18.05 -11.54 -2.00
N LEU A 201 17.16 -11.31 -2.96
CA LEU A 201 17.48 -11.43 -4.38
C LEU A 201 18.60 -10.47 -4.78
N ALA A 202 18.53 -9.21 -4.32
CA ALA A 202 19.57 -8.23 -4.59
C ALA A 202 20.93 -8.63 -3.98
N GLN A 203 20.96 -9.18 -2.76
CA GLN A 203 22.20 -9.73 -2.17
C GLN A 203 22.80 -10.81 -3.06
N ASN A 204 21.99 -11.75 -3.56
CA ASN A 204 22.46 -12.82 -4.44
C ASN A 204 23.05 -12.26 -5.75
N ASN A 205 22.38 -11.29 -6.37
CA ASN A 205 22.87 -10.64 -7.59
C ASN A 205 24.23 -9.94 -7.37
N LEU A 206 24.40 -9.26 -6.24
CA LEU A 206 25.66 -8.60 -5.90
C LEU A 206 26.78 -9.58 -5.55
N ALA A 207 26.45 -10.69 -4.89
CA ALA A 207 27.40 -11.77 -4.65
C ALA A 207 27.88 -12.38 -5.96
N GLU A 208 26.98 -12.63 -6.92
CA GLU A 208 27.34 -13.09 -8.26
C GLU A 208 28.23 -12.09 -8.99
N ALA A 209 27.93 -10.79 -8.92
CA ALA A 209 28.78 -9.75 -9.51
C ALA A 209 30.18 -9.72 -8.87
N ALA A 210 30.27 -9.94 -7.55
CA ALA A 210 31.55 -10.05 -6.84
C ALA A 210 32.35 -11.29 -7.27
N ASP A 211 31.69 -12.44 -7.42
CA ASP A 211 32.30 -13.68 -7.93
C ASP A 211 32.81 -13.53 -9.38
N GLN A 212 32.15 -12.69 -10.19
CA GLN A 212 32.58 -12.31 -11.53
C GLN A 212 33.69 -11.24 -11.55
N GLY A 213 34.19 -10.83 -10.38
CA GLY A 213 35.36 -9.96 -10.23
C GLY A 213 35.06 -8.47 -10.00
N GLN A 214 33.79 -8.08 -9.78
CA GLN A 214 33.47 -6.70 -9.38
C GLN A 214 33.78 -6.50 -7.89
N THR A 215 34.77 -5.66 -7.58
CA THR A 215 35.17 -5.31 -6.20
C THR A 215 34.37 -4.14 -5.65
N GLY A 216 34.30 -3.99 -4.32
CA GLY A 216 33.72 -2.79 -3.68
C GLY A 216 32.21 -2.87 -3.46
N LEU A 217 31.64 -4.09 -3.53
CA LEU A 217 30.23 -4.36 -3.30
C LEU A 217 29.93 -4.74 -1.84
N GLU A 218 30.96 -4.86 -0.98
CA GLU A 218 30.84 -5.38 0.38
C GLU A 218 30.03 -4.46 1.29
N TRP A 219 30.06 -3.15 1.02
CA TRP A 219 29.19 -2.21 1.72
C TRP A 219 27.72 -2.37 1.29
N HIS A 220 27.45 -2.49 -0.01
CA HIS A 220 26.09 -2.61 -0.54
C HIS A 220 25.42 -3.90 -0.09
N ILE A 221 26.14 -5.03 -0.15
CA ILE A 221 25.64 -6.34 0.32
C ILE A 221 25.23 -6.23 1.79
N ARG A 222 26.12 -5.71 2.66
CA ARG A 222 25.82 -5.55 4.09
C ARG A 222 24.66 -4.60 4.36
N ALA A 223 24.55 -3.51 3.60
CA ALA A 223 23.46 -2.56 3.75
C ALA A 223 22.10 -3.19 3.38
N ILE A 224 22.06 -3.98 2.30
CA ILE A 224 20.84 -4.70 1.87
C ILE A 224 20.49 -5.84 2.84
N GLU A 225 21.49 -6.54 3.38
CA GLU A 225 21.30 -7.55 4.42
C GLU A 225 20.72 -6.94 5.71
N GLN A 226 21.15 -5.72 6.07
CA GLN A 226 20.56 -4.98 7.19
C GLN A 226 19.09 -4.64 6.92
N MET A 227 18.75 -4.15 5.72
CA MET A 227 17.37 -3.87 5.35
C MET A 227 16.49 -5.12 5.39
N GLU A 228 16.99 -6.27 4.92
CA GLU A 228 16.27 -7.56 5.03
C GLU A 228 15.91 -7.86 6.49
N ARG A 229 16.88 -7.75 7.39
CA ARG A 229 16.66 -8.00 8.82
C ARG A 229 15.67 -7.02 9.45
N GLU A 230 15.79 -5.74 9.17
CA GLU A 230 14.91 -4.70 9.71
C GLU A 230 13.48 -4.89 9.23
N THR A 231 13.31 -5.22 7.95
CA THR A 231 12.01 -5.48 7.34
C THR A 231 11.35 -6.72 7.95
N LEU A 232 12.10 -7.81 8.13
CA LEU A 232 11.62 -9.03 8.80
C LEU A 232 11.29 -8.76 10.28
N SER A 233 12.10 -7.95 10.95
CA SER A 233 11.86 -7.53 12.33
C SER A 233 10.56 -6.75 12.44
N ALA A 234 10.35 -5.73 11.58
CA ALA A 234 9.11 -4.97 11.53
C ALA A 234 7.90 -5.88 11.27
N ARG A 235 7.97 -6.79 10.30
CA ARG A 235 6.91 -7.77 10.02
C ARG A 235 6.60 -8.68 11.21
N SER A 236 7.60 -9.01 12.03
CA SER A 236 7.38 -9.86 13.21
C SER A 236 6.55 -9.20 14.31
N THR A 237 6.49 -7.86 14.31
CA THR A 237 5.68 -7.09 15.26
C THR A 237 4.19 -7.09 14.92
N ILE A 238 3.84 -7.40 13.67
CA ILE A 238 2.47 -7.36 13.17
C ILE A 238 1.74 -8.66 13.52
N SER A 239 0.66 -8.54 14.30
CA SER A 239 -0.30 -9.61 14.56
C SER A 239 -1.58 -9.39 13.76
N LEU A 240 -2.12 -10.44 13.13
CA LEU A 240 -3.37 -10.39 12.37
C LEU A 240 -4.64 -10.52 13.25
N LEU A 241 -4.49 -10.46 14.58
CA LEU A 241 -5.54 -10.61 15.60
C LEU A 241 -6.22 -11.99 15.58
#